data_AF-A0A535YGQ0-F1
#
_entry.id   AF-A0A535YGQ0-F1
#
_cell.length_a   1.000
_cell.length_b   1.000
_cell.length_c   1.000
_cell.angle_alpha   90.00
_cell.angle_beta   90.00
_cell.angle_gamma   90.00
#
_symmetry.space_group_name_H-M   'P 1'
#
loop_
_entity.id
_entity.type
_entity.pdbx_description
1 polymer ?
#
loop_
_entity_poly.entity_id
_entity_poly.type
_entity_poly.pdbx_seq_one_letter_code
_entity_poly.pdbx_strand_id
1 'polypeptide(L)' 'MKVLYEKELGPGSFVTWLDPPHDIHSQQGIGDPAFELVLFGKNTMTIPRSYYNPETGEVRTALPQ' A
#
# COMPACT_ATOMS: atom_id res chain seq x y z
N MET A 1 -10.68 11.22 -1.45
CA MET A 1 -9.36 11.13 -0.77
C MET A 1 -8.37 12.02 -1.50
N LYS A 2 -7.36 12.62 -0.85
CA LYS A 2 -6.37 13.49 -1.51
C LYS A 2 -5.00 12.81 -1.48
N VAL A 3 -4.33 12.74 -2.63
CA VAL A 3 -2.93 12.29 -2.71
C VAL A 3 -2.03 13.39 -2.12
N LEU A 4 -1.23 13.03 -1.12
CA LEU A 4 -0.33 13.98 -0.46
C LEU A 4 1.00 14.12 -1.20
N TYR A 5 1.52 13.01 -1.73
CA TYR A 5 2.72 12.95 -2.54
C TYR A 5 2.69 11.70 -3.43
N GLU A 6 3.51 11.70 -4.47
CA GLU A 6 3.76 10.56 -5.35
C GLU A 6 5.26 10.39 -5.53
N LYS A 7 5.73 9.15 -5.68
CA LYS A 7 7.15 8.83 -5.85
C LYS A 7 7.33 7.60 -6.72
N GLU A 8 8.16 7.72 -7.75
CA GLU A 8 8.63 6.59 -8.55
C GLU A 8 9.78 5.87 -7.83
N LEU A 9 9.78 4.53 -7.88
CA LEU A 9 10.80 3.69 -7.28
C LEU A 9 11.53 2.89 -8.36
N GLY A 10 12.80 3.22 -8.56
CA GLY A 10 13.70 2.44 -9.42
C GLY A 10 14.38 1.29 -8.66
N PRO A 11 15.07 0.38 -9.37
CA PRO A 11 15.82 -0.71 -8.74
C PRO A 11 16.77 -0.21 -7.65
N GLY A 12 16.77 -0.90 -6.49
CA GLY A 12 17.58 -0.53 -5.32
C GLY A 12 17.00 0.60 -4.46
N SER A 13 15.92 1.25 -4.88
CA SER A 13 15.18 2.20 -4.04
C SER A 13 14.33 1.47 -3.00
N PHE A 14 14.09 2.12 -1.86
CA PHE A 14 13.16 1.63 -0.86
C PHE A 14 12.32 2.77 -0.27
N VAL A 15 11.23 2.36 0.38
CA VAL A 15 10.29 3.18 1.14
C VAL A 15 9.83 2.34 2.33
N THR A 16 9.42 3.03 3.39
CA THR A 16 8.90 2.40 4.60
C THR A 16 7.59 3.05 4.99
N TRP A 17 6.68 2.25 5.51
CA TRP A 17 5.40 2.69 6.07
C TRP A 17 5.38 2.31 7.54
N LEU A 18 4.90 3.24 8.37
CA LEU A 18 4.64 2.95 9.78
C LEU A 18 3.20 2.43 9.91
N ASP A 19 2.87 1.86 11.07
CA ASP A 19 1.52 1.36 11.33
C ASP A 19 0.44 2.46 11.20
N PRO A 20 -0.85 2.09 11.10
CA PRO A 20 -1.95 3.04 10.98
C PRO A 20 -1.85 4.21 11.98
N PRO A 21 -2.10 5.46 11.53
CA PRO A 21 -2.68 5.83 10.23
C PRO A 21 -1.66 6.05 9.10
N HIS A 22 -0.37 5.77 9.31
CA HIS A 22 0.70 6.14 8.39
C HIS A 22 0.97 5.13 7.26
N ASP A 23 0.06 4.17 7.09
CA ASP A 23 0.15 3.06 6.13
C ASP A 23 -0.83 3.18 4.94
N ILE A 24 -1.43 4.35 4.71
CA ILE A 24 -2.38 4.53 3.60
C ILE A 24 -1.61 4.86 2.32
N HIS A 25 -1.53 3.91 1.41
CA HIS A 25 -0.84 4.05 0.13
C HIS A 25 -1.50 3.23 -0.98
N SER A 26 -1.14 3.56 -2.23
CA SER A 26 -1.46 2.78 -3.42
C SER A 26 -0.19 2.64 -4.23
N GLN A 27 0.05 1.46 -4.78
CA GLN A 27 1.26 1.13 -5.52
C GLN A 27 0.90 0.35 -6.80
N GLN A 28 1.63 0.60 -7.87
CA GLN A 28 1.46 -0.07 -9.15
C GLN A 28 2.78 -0.09 -9.93
N GLY A 29 2.97 -1.08 -10.80
CA GLY A 29 4.07 -1.09 -11.76
C GLY A 29 3.91 0.01 -12.81
N ILE A 30 5.04 0.50 -13.35
CA ILE A 30 5.08 1.55 -14.38
C ILE A 30 5.67 0.94 -15.65
N GLY A 31 4.93 1.00 -16.77
CA GLY A 31 5.35 0.53 -18.08
C GLY A 31 5.28 -0.99 -18.26
N ASP A 32 5.99 -1.73 -17.40
CA ASP A 32 6.14 -3.19 -17.44
C ASP A 32 5.81 -3.83 -16.09
N PRO A 33 5.65 -5.17 -16.02
CA PRO A 33 5.56 -5.87 -14.75
C PRO A 33 6.77 -5.56 -13.85
N ALA A 34 6.47 -5.11 -12.63
CA ALA A 34 7.47 -4.80 -11.62
C ALA A 34 7.50 -5.87 -10.53
N PHE A 35 8.70 -6.21 -10.05
CA PHE A 35 8.89 -7.07 -8.89
C PHE A 35 9.44 -6.24 -7.72
N GLU A 36 8.88 -6.48 -6.54
CA GLU A 36 9.29 -5.84 -5.30
C GLU A 36 9.51 -6.88 -4.19
N LEU A 37 10.42 -6.58 -3.28
CA LEU A 37 10.60 -7.33 -2.05
C LEU A 37 9.96 -6.54 -0.90
N VAL A 38 8.92 -7.09 -0.29
CA VAL A 38 8.22 -6.46 0.83
C VAL A 38 8.55 -7.20 2.13
N LEU A 39 8.99 -6.45 3.14
CA LEU A 39 9.30 -6.97 4.47
C LEU A 39 8.28 -6.42 5.47
N PHE A 40 7.61 -7.33 6.17
CA PHE A 40 6.66 -6.98 7.23
C PHE A 40 7.23 -7.33 8.60
N GLY A 41 7.09 -6.41 9.57
CA GLY A 41 7.46 -6.66 10.97
C GLY A 41 6.47 -7.57 11.74
N LYS A 42 5.38 -7.98 11.09
CA LYS A 42 4.32 -8.84 11.66
C LYS A 42 3.69 -9.70 10.57
N ASN A 43 3.01 -10.78 10.96
CA ASN A 43 2.23 -11.57 10.01
C ASN A 43 1.00 -10.76 9.57
N THR A 44 1.10 -10.10 8.41
CA THR A 44 0.01 -9.26 7.90
C THR A 44 -1.16 -10.06 7.35
N MET A 45 -0.99 -11.36 7.07
CA MET A 45 -2.05 -12.23 6.54
C MET A 45 -3.18 -12.49 7.55
N THR A 46 -2.94 -12.23 8.84
CA THR A 46 -3.92 -12.41 9.92
C THR A 46 -4.51 -11.09 10.42
N ILE A 47 -4.19 -9.96 9.79
CA ILE A 47 -4.58 -8.63 10.24
C ILE A 47 -5.54 -8.03 9.21
N PRO A 48 -6.77 -7.67 9.60
CA PRO A 48 -7.69 -6.99 8.70
C PRO A 48 -7.12 -5.65 8.23
N ARG A 49 -7.24 -5.37 6.93
CA ARG A 49 -6.86 -4.12 6.27
C ARG A 49 -8.10 -3.32 5.89
N SER A 50 -7.98 -2.00 5.93
CA SER A 50 -9.00 -1.11 5.38
C SER A 50 -8.69 -0.80 3.92
N TYR A 51 -9.63 -1.13 3.04
CA TYR A 51 -9.60 -0.81 1.62
C TYR A 51 -10.51 0.39 1.38
N TYR A 52 -9.94 1.45 0.81
CA TYR A 52 -10.63 2.72 0.57
C TYR A 52 -10.98 2.83 -0.91
N ASN A 53 -12.25 3.05 -1.22
CA ASN A 53 -12.69 3.40 -2.57
C ASN A 53 -12.67 4.93 -2.72
N PRO A 54 -11.76 5.50 -3.53
CA PRO A 54 -11.67 6.94 -3.67
C PRO A 54 -12.85 7.57 -4.44
N GLU A 55 -13.57 6.78 -5.26
CA GLU A 55 -14.69 7.23 -6.08
C GLU A 55 -15.98 7.33 -5.26
N THR A 56 -16.25 6.32 -4.43
CA THR A 56 -17.50 6.23 -3.64
C THR A 56 -17.33 6.70 -2.19
N GLY A 57 -16.09 6.78 -1.69
CA GLY A 57 -15.80 7.04 -0.28
C GLY A 57 -16.04 5.83 0.64
N GLU A 58 -16.40 4.67 0.07
CA GLU A 58 -16.59 3.44 0.84
C GLU A 58 -15.28 2.98 1.49
N VAL A 59 -15.38 2.52 2.73
CA VAL A 59 -14.28 1.87 3.46
C VAL A 59 -14.73 0.45 3.82
N ARG A 60 -14.00 -0.54 3.31
CA ARG A 60 -14.25 -1.95 3.62
C ARG A 60 -13.07 -2.53 4.39
N THR A 61 -13.36 -3.25 5.47
CA THR A 61 -12.34 -3.98 6.24
C THR A 61 -12.40 -5.47 5.93
N ALA A 62 -11.27 -6.07 5.57
CA ALA A 62 -11.16 -7.50 5.30
C ALA A 62 -9.72 -8.00 5.49
N LEU A 63 -9.52 -9.31 5.61
CA LEU A 63 -8.19 -9.90 5.54
C LEU A 63 -7.53 -9.63 4.17
N PRO A 64 -6.19 -9.68 4.07
CA PRO A 64 -5.50 -9.58 2.79
C PRO A 64 -5.90 -10.72 1.86
N GLN A 65 -6.03 -10.42 0.56
CA GLN A 65 -6.22 -11.42 -0.48
C GLN A 65 -4.89 -11.83 -1.09
#